data_AF-A0A536W1U2-F1
#
_entry.id   AF-A0A536W1U2-F1
#
_cell.length_a   1.000
_cell.length_b   1.000
_cell.length_c   1.000
_cell.angle_alpha   90.00
_cell.angle_beta   90.00
_cell.angle_gamma   90.00
#
_symmetry.space_group_name_H-M   'P 1'
#
loop_
_entity.id
_entity.type
_entity.pdbx_description
1 polymer ?
#
loop_
_entity_poly.entity_id
_entity_poly.type
_entity_poly.pdbx_seq_one_letter_code
_entity_poly.pdbx_strand_id
1 'polypeptide(L)'
;MAALERLDALDHGVLRFLTAGSVDDGKSTLIGRLLYDTKAILADQLAAIERTSQRRGQPLDLSLLTDGLVAEREQGITIDVAYRYF
;
A
#
# COMPACT_ATOMS: atom_id res chain seq x y z
N MET A 1 41.12 3.71 -8.04
CA MET A 1 40.12 4.62 -8.65
C MET A 1 38.98 3.89 -9.40
N ALA A 2 38.82 2.56 -9.32
CA ALA A 2 37.75 1.83 -10.05
C ALA A 2 36.66 1.22 -9.14
N ALA A 3 36.89 1.17 -7.82
CA ALA A 3 35.92 0.60 -6.87
C ALA A 3 34.87 1.61 -6.40
N LEU A 4 35.20 2.91 -6.41
CA LEU A 4 34.32 3.98 -5.93
C LEU A 4 33.23 4.33 -6.95
N GLU A 5 33.56 4.41 -8.24
CA GLU A 5 32.58 4.61 -9.32
C GLU A 5 31.57 3.46 -9.44
N ARG A 6 31.94 2.26 -9.00
CA ARG A 6 31.07 1.08 -9.02
C ARG A 6 30.03 1.08 -7.89
N LEU A 7 30.22 1.89 -6.85
CA LEU A 7 29.27 2.03 -5.73
C LEU A 7 28.11 2.97 -6.09
N ASP A 8 28.36 4.02 -6.88
CA ASP A 8 27.28 4.92 -7.36
C ASP A 8 26.31 4.19 -8.31
N ALA A 9 26.80 3.22 -9.08
CA ALA A 9 25.96 2.36 -9.92
C ALA A 9 25.08 1.37 -9.12
N LEU A 10 25.33 1.22 -7.81
CA LEU A 10 24.55 0.38 -6.90
C LEU A 10 23.58 1.18 -6.03
N ASP A 11 23.54 2.51 -6.16
CA ASP A 11 22.47 3.30 -5.55
C ASP A 11 21.19 3.09 -6.37
N HIS A 12 20.39 2.11 -5.95
CA HIS A 12 19.04 1.93 -6.44
C HIS A 12 18.18 3.04 -5.84
N GLY A 13 18.33 4.25 -6.37
CA GLY A 13 17.69 5.46 -5.87
C GLY A 13 16.18 5.29 -5.67
N VAL A 14 15.59 6.19 -4.88
CA VAL A 14 14.18 6.10 -4.49
C VAL A 14 13.25 6.15 -5.72
N LEU A 15 12.56 5.04 -6.00
CA LEU A 15 11.47 5.00 -6.96
C LEU A 15 10.20 5.57 -6.33
N ARG A 16 9.64 6.61 -6.95
CA ARG A 16 8.31 7.14 -6.60
C ARG A 16 7.27 6.48 -7.49
N PHE A 17 6.34 5.76 -6.87
CA PHE A 17 5.29 5.03 -7.58
C PHE A 17 3.92 5.64 -7.27
N LEU A 18 3.06 5.74 -8.29
CA LEU A 18 1.67 6.18 -8.16
C LEU A 18 0.77 5.28 -8.99
N THR A 19 -0.43 5.01 -8.48
CA THR A 19 -1.49 4.30 -9.21
C THR A 19 -2.62 5.27 -9.56
N ALA A 20 -3.05 5.27 -10.82
CA ALA A 20 -4.18 6.04 -11.31
C ALA A 20 -5.06 5.17 -12.23
N GLY A 21 -6.35 5.47 -12.31
CA GLY A 21 -7.35 4.64 -12.99
C GLY A 21 -8.77 4.86 -12.47
N SER A 22 -9.76 4.23 -13.09
CA SER A 22 -11.18 4.35 -12.76
C SER A 22 -11.50 3.88 -11.35
N VAL A 23 -12.66 4.28 -10.81
CA VAL A 23 -13.25 3.66 -9.62
C VAL A 23 -13.37 2.15 -9.87
N ASP A 24 -13.10 1.35 -8.83
CA ASP A 24 -13.09 -0.13 -8.85
C ASP A 24 -11.98 -0.83 -9.63
N ASP A 25 -11.01 -0.11 -10.23
CA ASP A 25 -9.84 -0.72 -10.91
C ASP A 25 -8.81 -1.36 -9.93
N GLY A 26 -9.11 -1.44 -8.63
CA GLY A 26 -8.26 -2.13 -7.65
C GLY A 26 -6.94 -1.41 -7.31
N LYS A 27 -6.84 -0.09 -7.56
CA LYS A 27 -5.64 0.74 -7.27
C LYS A 27 -5.16 0.61 -5.81
N SER A 28 -6.09 0.80 -4.87
CA SER A 28 -5.83 0.74 -3.43
C SER A 28 -5.46 -0.67 -2.99
N THR A 29 -6.09 -1.69 -3.58
CA THR A 29 -5.73 -3.10 -3.39
C THR A 29 -4.32 -3.39 -3.88
N LEU A 30 -3.91 -2.85 -5.04
CA LEU A 30 -2.56 -3.01 -5.58
C LEU A 30 -1.51 -2.38 -4.67
N ILE A 31 -1.71 -1.14 -4.23
CA ILE A 31 -0.80 -0.50 -3.27
C ILE A 31 -0.75 -1.30 -1.95
N GLY A 32 -1.91 -1.69 -1.41
CA GLY A 32 -1.98 -2.51 -0.21
C GLY A 32 -1.25 -3.85 -0.36
N ARG A 33 -1.29 -4.45 -1.56
CA ARG A 33 -0.56 -5.68 -1.87
C ARG A 33 0.96 -5.47 -1.92
N LEU A 34 1.42 -4.38 -2.53
CA LEU A 34 2.84 -4.03 -2.52
C LEU A 34 3.35 -3.86 -1.09
N LEU A 35 2.62 -3.10 -0.25
CA LEU A 35 2.96 -2.91 1.17
C LEU A 35 3.03 -4.25 1.92
N TYR A 36 2.11 -5.17 1.63
CA TYR A 36 2.06 -6.49 2.24
C TYR A 36 3.26 -7.36 1.83
N ASP A 37 3.52 -7.44 0.53
CA ASP A 37 4.56 -8.31 -0.03
C ASP A 37 5.97 -7.81 0.33
N THR A 38 6.19 -6.49 0.45
CA THR A 38 7.48 -5.93 0.93
C THR A 38 7.64 -5.97 2.45
N LYS A 39 6.62 -6.45 3.19
CA LYS A 39 6.61 -6.49 4.66
C LYS A 39 6.74 -5.11 5.30
N ALA A 40 6.26 -4.07 4.61
CA ALA A 40 6.23 -2.70 5.11
C ALA A 40 5.07 -2.44 6.11
N ILE A 41 4.27 -3.47 6.41
CA ILE A 41 3.11 -3.40 7.31
C ILE A 41 3.47 -4.04 8.65
N LEU A 42 3.17 -3.33 9.74
CA LEU A 42 3.31 -3.84 11.10
C LEU A 42 2.27 -4.93 11.39
N ALA A 43 2.62 -5.92 12.21
CA ALA A 43 1.76 -7.07 12.49
C ALA A 43 0.42 -6.70 13.16
N ASP A 44 0.41 -5.65 13.98
CA ASP A 44 -0.80 -5.12 14.61
C ASP A 44 -1.75 -4.48 13.59
N GLN A 45 -1.20 -3.77 12.59
CA GLN A 45 -1.96 -3.19 11.48
C GLN A 45 -2.58 -4.29 10.61
N LEU A 46 -1.81 -5.34 10.29
CA LEU A 46 -2.31 -6.50 9.56
C LEU A 46 -3.46 -7.18 10.33
N ALA A 47 -3.29 -7.42 11.63
CA ALA A 47 -4.34 -8.00 12.46
C ALA A 47 -5.60 -7.11 12.53
N ALA A 48 -5.43 -5.78 12.51
CA ALA A 48 -6.55 -4.84 12.53
C ALA A 48 -7.37 -4.90 11.22
N ILE A 49 -6.72 -4.98 10.06
CA ILE A 49 -7.40 -5.12 8.77
C ILE A 49 -8.07 -6.50 8.65
N GLU A 50 -7.42 -7.59 9.09
CA GLU A 50 -8.01 -8.94 9.09
C GLU A 50 -9.32 -8.99 9.89
N ARG A 51 -9.32 -8.44 11.12
CA ARG A 51 -10.54 -8.35 11.96
C ARG A 51 -11.63 -7.51 11.30
N THR A 52 -11.24 -6.49 10.54
CA THR A 52 -12.19 -5.59 9.87
C THR A 52 -12.81 -6.27 8.65
N SER A 53 -12.01 -6.95 7.84
CA SER A 53 -12.46 -7.77 6.71
C SER A 53 -13.39 -8.90 7.17
N GLN A 54 -13.03 -9.61 8.25
CA GLN A 54 -13.88 -10.66 8.83
C GLN A 54 -15.23 -10.11 9.30
N ARG A 55 -15.26 -8.95 9.96
CA ARG A 55 -16.52 -8.29 10.36
C ARG A 55 -17.40 -7.89 9.17
N ARG A 56 -16.78 -7.62 8.02
CA ARG A 56 -17.47 -7.35 6.75
C ARG A 56 -17.87 -8.62 5.99
N GLY A 57 -17.48 -9.81 6.48
CA GLY A 57 -17.71 -11.09 5.79
C GLY A 57 -16.89 -11.24 4.51
N GLN A 58 -15.77 -10.53 4.39
CA GLN A 58 -14.91 -10.52 3.21
C GLN A 58 -13.54 -11.13 3.50
N PRO A 59 -12.84 -11.66 2.48
CA PRO A 59 -11.42 -11.99 2.57
C PRO A 59 -10.58 -10.77 2.99
N LEU A 60 -9.31 -11.00 3.34
CA LEU A 60 -8.38 -9.93 3.68
C LEU A 60 -8.41 -8.81 2.63
N ASP A 61 -8.87 -7.64 3.07
CA ASP A 61 -9.07 -6.47 2.22
C ASP A 61 -7.91 -5.48 2.43
N LEU A 62 -6.97 -5.51 1.50
CA LEU A 62 -5.75 -4.71 1.55
C LEU A 62 -5.99 -3.24 1.20
N SER A 63 -7.14 -2.88 0.62
CA SER A 63 -7.48 -1.46 0.36
C SER A 63 -7.59 -0.66 1.66
N LEU A 64 -7.94 -1.33 2.77
CA LEU A 64 -8.04 -0.73 4.10
C LEU A 64 -6.73 -0.15 4.65
N LEU A 65 -5.58 -0.49 4.04
CA LEU A 65 -4.27 0.05 4.41
C LEU A 65 -4.06 1.48 3.91
N THR A 66 -4.69 1.83 2.80
CA THR A 66 -4.59 3.14 2.16
C THR A 66 -5.82 4.00 2.42
N ASP A 67 -6.98 3.39 2.63
CA ASP A 67 -8.24 4.09 2.88
C ASP A 67 -8.34 4.49 4.37
N GLY A 68 -7.89 5.70 4.66
CA GLY A 68 -7.78 6.25 6.01
C GLY A 68 -9.08 6.84 6.55
N LEU A 69 -9.94 7.36 5.68
CA LEU A 69 -11.17 8.04 6.06
C LEU A 69 -12.32 7.05 6.23
N VAL A 70 -13.23 7.35 7.15
CA VAL A 70 -14.47 6.57 7.32
C VAL A 70 -15.32 6.63 6.05
N ALA A 71 -15.41 7.79 5.42
CA ALA A 71 -16.15 7.97 4.16
C ALA A 71 -15.59 7.12 3.01
N GLU A 72 -14.25 7.00 2.89
CA GLU A 72 -13.60 6.12 1.92
C GLU A 72 -14.05 4.66 2.12
N ARG A 73 -14.04 4.21 3.37
CA ARG A 73 -14.39 2.84 3.75
C ARG A 73 -15.87 2.51 3.61
N GLU A 74 -16.75 3.50 3.69
CA GLU A 74 -18.19 3.34 3.51
C GLU A 74 -18.58 3.34 2.03
N GLN A 75 -17.89 4.14 1.21
CA GLN A 75 -18.19 4.31 -0.21
C GLN A 75 -17.33 3.43 -1.13
N GLY A 76 -16.25 2.82 -0.61
CA GLY A 76 -15.34 2.00 -1.41
C GLY A 76 -14.51 2.83 -2.40
N ILE A 77 -14.21 4.08 -2.05
CA ILE A 77 -13.40 4.99 -2.89
C ILE A 77 -12.20 5.49 -2.11
N THR A 78 -11.19 5.99 -2.81
CA THR A 78 -10.07 6.72 -2.21
C THR A 78 -10.24 8.21 -2.49
N ILE A 79 -10.34 8.99 -1.42
CA ILE A 79 -10.56 10.44 -1.40
C ILE A 79 -9.25 11.18 -1.16
N ASP A 80 -8.39 10.65 -0.27
CA ASP A 80 -7.12 11.28 0.08
C ASP A 80 -5.91 10.48 -0.44
N VAL A 81 -4.79 11.18 -0.62
CA VAL A 81 -3.54 10.58 -1.08
C VAL A 81 -2.76 10.04 0.11
N ALA A 82 -2.71 8.71 0.23
CA ALA A 82 -1.82 8.06 1.18
C ALA A 82 -0.40 7.91 0.60
N TYR A 83 0.62 8.42 1.30
CA TYR A 83 2.03 8.21 0.96
C TYR A 83 2.70 7.29 1.97
N ARG A 84 3.35 6.22 1.50
CA ARG A 84 4.11 5.29 2.34
C ARG A 84 5.40 4.82 1.65
N TYR A 85 6.44 4.64 2.45
CA TYR A 85 7.69 4.00 2.03
C TYR A 85 7.58 2.49 2.19
N PHE A 86 8.15 1.75 1.24
CA PHE A 86 8.15 0.29 1.23
C PHE A 86 9.29 -0.26 0.39
#